data_AF-A0A6L8H8C8-F1
#
_entry.id   AF-A0A6L8H8C8-F1
#
_cell.length_a   1.000
_cell.length_b   1.000
_cell.length_c   1.000
_cell.angle_alpha   90.00
_cell.angle_beta   90.00
_cell.angle_gamma   90.00
#
_symmetry.space_group_name_H-M   'P 1'
#
loop_
_entity.id
_entity.type
_entity.pdbx_description
1 polymer ?
#
loop_
_entity_poly.entity_id
_entity_poly.type
_entity_poly.pdbx_seq_one_letter_code
_entity_poly.pdbx_strand_id
1 'polypeptide(L)'
;MSLRTWRRIAWAYHILFAIGVTWPVQALVNDPEPFVLGLPTQMVWAAGWVLGSLLVLWRVDSARTREIAAVADRRSAAHRPGIHSAGTHGAGSPRGGE
;
A
#
# COMPACT_ATOMS: atom_id res chain seq x y z
N MET A 1 7.87 -0.19 -7.70
CA MET A 1 8.73 -0.89 -6.72
C MET A 1 8.16 -2.27 -6.46
N SER A 2 8.99 -3.31 -6.46
CA SER A 2 8.54 -4.70 -6.25
C SER A 2 8.02 -4.92 -4.84
N LEU A 3 6.95 -5.72 -4.69
CA LEU A 3 6.43 -6.19 -3.40
C LEU A 3 7.53 -6.83 -2.52
N ARG A 4 8.54 -7.45 -3.15
CA ARG A 4 9.72 -8.00 -2.45
C ARG A 4 10.56 -6.92 -1.78
N THR A 5 10.71 -5.75 -2.43
CA THR A 5 11.46 -4.61 -1.89
C THR A 5 10.74 -4.04 -0.66
N TRP A 6 9.42 -3.83 -0.73
CA TRP A 6 8.63 -3.36 0.40
C TRP A 6 8.64 -4.34 1.58
N ARG A 7 8.60 -5.65 1.30
CA ARG A 7 8.72 -6.66 2.35
C ARG A 7 10.11 -6.66 3.02
N ARG A 8 11.18 -6.45 2.26
CA ARG A 8 12.55 -6.29 2.81
C ARG A 8 12.65 -5.04 3.69
N ILE A 9 12.08 -3.92 3.26
CA ILE A 9 12.03 -2.69 4.04
C ILE A 9 11.26 -2.92 5.35
N ALA A 10 10.11 -3.59 5.28
CA ALA A 10 9.32 -3.90 6.47
C ALA A 10 10.08 -4.76 7.48
N TRP A 11 10.77 -5.80 7.00
CA TRP A 11 11.63 -6.64 7.82
C TRP A 11 12.80 -5.86 8.42
N ALA A 12 13.53 -5.09 7.61
CA ALA A 12 14.64 -4.28 8.07
C ALA A 12 14.20 -3.28 9.15
N TYR A 13 13.03 -2.65 8.96
CA TYR A 13 12.46 -1.74 9.95
C TYR A 13 12.10 -2.46 11.25
N HIS A 14 11.48 -3.65 11.19
CA HIS A 14 11.14 -4.41 12.41
C HIS A 14 12.36 -4.93 13.15
N ILE A 15 13.42 -5.32 12.44
CA ILE A 15 14.70 -5.67 13.06
C ILE A 15 15.29 -4.44 13.76
N LEU A 16 15.26 -3.29 13.11
CA LEU A 16 15.74 -2.05 13.70
C LEU A 16 14.91 -1.61 14.91
N PHE A 17 13.58 -1.77 14.85
CA PHE A 17 12.67 -1.59 15.97
C PHE A 17 13.05 -2.49 17.14
N ALA A 18 13.27 -3.79 16.88
CA ALA A 18 13.64 -4.74 17.91
C ALA A 18 14.96 -4.33 18.58
N ILE A 19 15.96 -3.90 17.80
CA ILE A 19 17.23 -3.40 18.33
C ILE A 19 17.02 -2.11 19.13
N GLY A 20 16.20 -1.19 18.63
CA GLY A 20 15.94 0.12 19.24
C GLY A 20 15.16 0.06 20.56
N VAL A 21 14.34 -0.97 20.74
CA VAL A 21 13.52 -1.18 21.94
C VAL A 21 14.15 -2.19 22.91
N THR A 22 15.16 -2.95 22.49
CA THR A 22 15.87 -3.92 23.36
C THR A 22 17.08 -3.28 24.05
N TRP A 23 17.47 -3.83 25.20
CA TRP A 23 18.72 -3.47 25.88
C TRP A 23 19.93 -3.77 24.97
N PRO A 24 20.93 -2.87 24.84
CA PRO A 24 21.17 -1.67 25.64
C PRO A 24 20.59 -0.36 25.06
N VAL A 25 20.02 -0.37 23.85
CA VAL A 25 19.58 0.87 23.19
C VAL A 25 18.50 1.57 23.99
N GLN A 26 17.58 0.81 24.57
CA GLN A 26 16.57 1.36 25.47
C GLN A 26 17.19 2.06 26.68
N ALA A 27 18.31 1.54 27.22
CA ALA A 27 18.98 2.11 28.37
C ALA A 27 19.62 3.48 28.09
N LEU A 28 19.97 3.78 26.82
CA LEU A 28 20.47 5.11 26.41
C LEU A 28 19.38 6.19 26.40
N VAL A 29 18.10 5.79 26.38
CA VAL A 29 16.94 6.69 26.26
C VAL A 29 15.97 6.56 27.44
N ASN A 30 16.41 5.88 28.51
CA ASN A 30 15.61 5.62 29.72
C ASN A 30 15.67 6.77 30.73
N ASP A 31 16.43 7.83 30.43
CA ASP A 31 16.41 9.02 31.26
C ASP A 31 15.05 9.74 31.11
N PRO A 32 14.40 10.11 32.24
CA PRO A 32 13.10 10.78 32.22
C PRO A 32 13.18 12.22 31.67
N GLU A 33 14.36 12.82 31.71
CA GLU A 33 14.70 14.08 31.07
C GLU A 33 15.63 13.80 29.88
N PRO A 34 15.45 14.45 28.71
CA PRO A 34 14.61 15.62 28.45
C PRO A 34 13.14 15.29 28.16
N PHE A 35 12.27 16.29 28.31
CA PHE A 35 10.87 16.19 27.87
C PHE A 35 10.75 16.61 26.40
N VAL A 36 10.28 15.70 25.55
CA VAL A 36 10.01 15.97 24.14
C VAL A 36 8.50 16.18 23.99
N LEU A 37 8.10 17.38 23.55
CA LEU A 37 6.68 17.78 23.43
C LEU A 37 5.89 17.66 24.76
N GLY A 38 6.57 17.82 25.90
CA GLY A 38 5.97 17.67 27.23
C GLY A 38 5.83 16.22 27.70
N LEU A 39 6.33 15.24 26.94
CA LEU A 39 6.34 13.82 27.30
C LEU A 39 7.77 13.35 27.63
N PRO A 40 7.94 12.37 28.54
CA PRO A 40 9.24 11.75 28.78
C PRO A 40 9.83 11.20 27.48
N THR A 41 11.14 11.37 27.28
CA THR A 41 11.84 10.88 26.06
C THR A 41 11.55 9.40 25.80
N GLN A 42 11.46 8.58 26.85
CA GLN A 42 11.10 7.17 26.71
C GLN A 42 9.71 6.93 26.09
N MET A 43 8.71 7.75 26.42
CA MET A 43 7.37 7.63 25.81
C MET A 43 7.41 8.01 24.34
N VAL A 44 8.13 9.08 24.00
CA VAL A 44 8.27 9.53 22.61
C VAL A 44 9.07 8.53 21.79
N TRP A 45 10.09 7.92 22.36
CA TRP A 45 10.87 6.86 21.74
C TRP A 45 9.98 5.66 21.36
N ALA A 46 9.23 5.13 22.31
CA ALA A 46 8.29 4.03 22.06
C ALA A 46 7.20 4.42 21.05
N ALA A 47 6.62 5.62 21.19
CA ALA A 47 5.59 6.10 20.28
C ALA A 47 6.12 6.27 18.84
N GLY A 48 7.34 6.78 18.67
CA GLY A 48 7.98 6.94 17.37
C GLY A 48 8.19 5.61 16.65
N TRP A 49 8.61 4.59 17.39
CA TRP A 49 8.75 3.22 16.89
C TRP A 49 7.40 2.58 16.48
N VAL A 50 6.33 2.82 17.25
CA VAL A 50 4.98 2.36 16.89
C VAL A 50 4.46 3.09 15.64
N LEU A 51 4.58 4.42 15.60
CA LEU A 51 4.16 5.24 14.47
C LEU A 51 4.90 4.87 13.19
N GLY A 52 6.22 4.65 13.27
CA GLY A 52 6.98 4.21 12.11
C GLY A 52 6.59 2.80 11.66
N SER A 53 6.25 1.89 12.58
CA SER A 53 5.70 0.57 12.23
C SER A 53 4.40 0.69 11.45
N LEU A 54 3.47 1.54 11.92
CA LEU A 54 2.21 1.82 11.23
C LEU A 54 2.45 2.40 9.83
N LEU A 55 3.38 3.36 9.71
CA LEU A 55 3.72 3.95 8.42
C LEU A 55 4.27 2.92 7.44
N VAL A 56 5.18 2.05 7.91
CA VAL A 56 5.78 0.99 7.09
C VAL A 56 4.72 -0.02 6.64
N LEU A 57 3.86 -0.49 7.56
CA LEU A 57 2.75 -1.39 7.22
C LEU A 57 1.80 -0.74 6.23
N TRP A 58 1.43 0.53 6.46
CA TRP A 58 0.56 1.27 5.56
C TRP A 58 1.13 1.38 4.15
N ARG A 59 2.46 1.58 4.01
CA ARG A 59 3.12 1.60 2.69
C ARG A 59 3.09 0.23 2.01
N VAL A 60 3.33 -0.85 2.75
CA VAL A 60 3.25 -2.23 2.22
C VAL A 60 1.83 -2.53 1.76
N ASP A 61 0.83 -2.20 2.58
CA ASP A 61 -0.57 -2.45 2.30
C ASP A 61 -1.08 -1.63 1.11
N SER A 62 -0.71 -0.34 1.06
CA SER A 62 -1.02 0.52 -0.08
C SER A 62 -0.43 -0.02 -1.39
N ALA A 63 0.77 -0.59 -1.36
CA ALA A 63 1.38 -1.21 -2.54
C ALA A 63 0.61 -2.46 -2.98
N ARG A 64 0.19 -3.30 -2.02
CA ARG A 64 -0.59 -4.51 -2.27
C ARG A 64 -1.96 -4.20 -2.86
N THR A 65 -2.67 -3.21 -2.32
CA THR A 65 -4.00 -2.80 -2.79
C THR A 65 -3.97 -2.32 -4.24
N ARG A 66 -2.90 -1.60 -4.64
CA ARG A 66 -2.70 -1.16 -6.03
C ARG A 66 -2.51 -2.35 -6.99
N GLU A 67 -1.78 -3.37 -6.58
CA GLU A 67 -1.60 -4.58 -7.39
C GLU A 67 -2.93 -5.34 -7.58
N ILE A 68 -3.73 -5.48 -6.51
CA ILE A 68 -5.04 -6.14 -6.59
C ILE A 68 -5.98 -5.37 -7.53
N ALA A 69 -6.04 -4.04 -7.42
CA ALA A 69 -6.84 -3.20 -8.31
C ALA A 69 -6.41 -3.34 -9.78
N ALA A 70 -5.10 -3.37 -10.05
CA ALA A 70 -4.57 -3.55 -11.40
C ALA A 70 -4.88 -4.94 -11.99
N VAL A 71 -4.91 -5.99 -11.16
CA VAL A 71 -5.30 -7.35 -11.60
C VAL A 71 -6.80 -7.42 -11.88
N ALA A 72 -7.64 -6.81 -11.04
CA ALA A 72 -9.09 -6.75 -11.24
C ALA A 72 -9.46 -6.01 -12.53
N ASP A 73 -8.77 -4.89 -12.82
CA ASP A 73 -8.94 -4.12 -14.06
C ASP A 73 -8.57 -4.94 -15.30
N ARG A 74 -7.39 -5.59 -15.31
CA ARG A 74 -6.99 -6.49 -16.42
C ARG A 74 -7.97 -7.62 -16.66
N ARG A 75 -8.50 -8.22 -15.58
CA ARG A 75 -9.50 -9.30 -15.69
C ARG A 75 -10.82 -8.78 -16.29
N SER A 76 -11.23 -7.56 -15.94
CA SER A 76 -12.42 -6.91 -16.49
C SER A 76 -12.24 -6.57 -17.97
N ALA A 77 -11.05 -6.12 -18.37
CA ALA A 77 -10.70 -5.87 -19.77
C ALA A 77 -10.65 -7.16 -20.60
N ALA A 78 -10.11 -8.25 -20.04
CA ALA A 78 -10.03 -9.55 -20.72
C ALA A 78 -11.38 -10.28 -20.78
N HIS A 79 -12.27 -10.05 -19.80
CA HIS A 79 -13.60 -10.67 -19.75
C HIS A 79 -14.66 -9.89 -20.53
N ARG A 80 -14.40 -8.67 -21.03
CA ARG A 80 -15.26 -8.04 -22.04
C ARG A 80 -15.09 -8.81 -23.36
N PRO A 81 -16.01 -9.71 -23.74
CA PRO A 81 -15.99 -10.29 -25.08
C PRO A 81 -16.27 -9.12 -26.03
N GLY A 82 -15.52 -9.03 -27.13
CA GLY A 82 -15.55 -7.90 -28.05
C GLY A 82 -16.98 -7.41 -28.33
N ILE A 83 -17.36 -6.30 -27.70
CA ILE A 83 -18.45 -5.45 -28.21
C ILE A 83 -17.83 -4.62 -29.34
N HIS A 84 -17.35 -5.31 -30.37
CA HIS A 84 -17.09 -4.71 -31.67
C HIS A 84 -18.33 -4.95 -32.52
N SER A 85 -18.97 -3.83 -32.85
CA SER A 85 -19.69 -3.60 -34.11
C SER A 85 -20.82 -4.57 -34.49
N ALA A 86 -22.01 -4.36 -33.91
CA ALA A 86 -23.27 -4.65 -34.59
C ALA A 86 -24.10 -3.36 -34.59
N GLY A 87 -24.10 -2.62 -35.71
CA GLY A 87 -24.98 -1.46 -35.86
C GLY A 87 -24.49 -0.29 -36.71
N THR A 88 -23.52 -0.45 -37.61
CA THR A 88 -23.23 0.57 -38.64
C THR A 88 -22.98 -0.08 -40.00
N HIS A 89 -24.06 -0.50 -40.67
CA HIS A 89 -24.19 -0.77 -42.12
C HIS A 89 -25.66 -1.17 -42.34
N GLY A 90 -26.47 -0.61 -43.22
CA GLY A 90 -26.31 0.42 -44.22
C GLY A 90 -27.68 0.66 -44.87
N ALA A 91 -27.82 1.80 -45.53
CA ALA A 91 -28.98 2.22 -46.31
C ALA A 91 -29.43 1.17 -47.36
N GLY A 92 -30.75 1.12 -47.63
CA GLY A 92 -31.31 0.35 -48.75
C GLY A 92 -32.84 0.29 -48.81
N SER A 93 -33.51 1.42 -49.09
CA SER A 93 -34.76 1.42 -49.88
C SER A 93 -34.38 1.07 -51.34
N PRO A 94 -35.17 0.39 -52.21
CA PRO A 94 -36.62 0.55 -52.40
C PRO A 94 -37.44 -0.68 -52.93
N ARG A 95 -38.77 -0.46 -53.10
CA ARG A 95 -39.75 -1.13 -54.02
C ARG A 95 -40.30 -2.54 -53.73
N GLY A 96 -41.65 -2.63 -53.67
CA GLY A 96 -42.45 -3.44 -54.62
C GLY A 96 -43.37 -4.55 -54.06
N GLY A 97 -44.67 -4.44 -54.35
CA GLY A 97 -45.69 -5.51 -54.33
C GLY A 97 -46.38 -5.73 -52.98
N GLU A 98 -47.71 -5.75 -52.84
CA GLU A 98 -48.87 -5.74 -53.76
C GLU A 98 -50.04 -5.04 -53.05
#